data_AF-A0A9E9GII7-F1
#
_entry.id   AF-A0A9E9GII7-F1
#
_cell.length_a   1.000
_cell.length_b   1.000
_cell.length_c   1.000
_cell.angle_alpha   90.00
_cell.angle_beta   90.00
_cell.angle_gamma   90.00
#
_symmetry.space_group_name_H-M   'P 1'
#
loop_
_entity.id
_entity.type
_entity.pdbx_description
1 polymer ?
#
loop_
_entity_poly.entity_id
_entity_poly.type
_entity_poly.pdbx_seq_one_letter_code
_entity_poly.pdbx_strand_id
1 'polypeptide(L)'
;MALDPPTGCSFPSLKQSKVKLESLRFRMSNVKSTLSSECKALRKVRVAPPIPANGSFSRKSMAYVHAGTQYLKEVSGLVRIGVTTFRNSSSSYEVVQETYSCSLRLKSSTEEDTVQMQPGSNETHVFLPDGLGDDLVIDVLDSKGKYYGRVVAQVADIAEDPGDKLRWWPIYNEPDHELVGRIQLLIHYSTSLDENSHLKCGPVAETVAYDLVLEAALKAQHIQQRNLLIHGTWRWLVTEFGLYYGVSDAYTKLRYLSYVMDVATPTADCLNLVHELLLPVVMKGKNKRTLSHQENRILGEISVQIEQTIALVFENYKSLDESSPSGMMDVLRPASGLVAPALAPALKLYTLLYDILSPEAQLKQCKYFQTAVKKRWRHLAETDELLTSNSNNSTMDPVAVSTAYQKMTSLCFSIRNEIFTDIEIQNQHVLPSFVDLPNLSSSIYSTGLCNRLRAFFEGSPPNGLSPPVTELVIATADFQRDLSEWNISPIKGGVDAKELFHSYIIRWIEEKRLALLELCKVDKVKWSGVRSQNFTNPFVDDMYDRLKETLVEYEVIVHRWPEYAFVLESVCTTFAFHSLMYYLLKFILMVGYEWSWFLAKWGDRPN
;
A
#
# COMPACT_ATOMS: atom_id res chain seq x y z
N MET A 1 49.01 -23.44 -96.12
CA MET A 1 49.79 -23.57 -94.87
C MET A 1 48.86 -23.23 -93.72
N ALA A 2 48.60 -24.00 -92.67
CA ALA A 2 48.68 -25.43 -92.37
C ALA A 2 47.86 -25.60 -91.06
N LEU A 3 46.93 -26.56 -91.05
CA LEU A 3 46.39 -27.34 -89.92
C LEU A 3 45.51 -26.68 -88.82
N ASP A 4 44.20 -27.01 -88.85
CA ASP A 4 43.31 -27.25 -87.69
C ASP A 4 43.66 -28.61 -87.01
N PRO A 5 43.00 -29.15 -85.92
CA PRO A 5 41.79 -28.77 -85.11
C PRO A 5 42.02 -29.03 -83.57
N PRO A 6 41.07 -29.46 -82.68
CA PRO A 6 39.58 -29.34 -82.53
C PRO A 6 39.12 -28.76 -81.14
N THR A 7 37.97 -28.07 -81.01
CA THR A 7 36.56 -28.49 -80.80
C THR A 7 36.14 -28.83 -79.36
N GLY A 8 35.10 -28.13 -78.86
CA GLY A 8 34.35 -28.49 -77.66
C GLY A 8 33.18 -27.54 -77.32
N CYS A 9 32.03 -27.70 -78.03
CA CYS A 9 30.61 -27.56 -77.64
C CYS A 9 30.28 -27.23 -76.14
N SER A 10 29.27 -26.48 -75.66
CA SER A 10 28.05 -25.79 -76.15
C SER A 10 27.51 -24.83 -75.03
N PHE A 11 26.63 -23.87 -75.38
CA PHE A 11 25.90 -22.88 -74.54
C PHE A 11 24.70 -23.46 -73.72
N PRO A 12 23.85 -22.69 -72.99
CA PRO A 12 23.98 -21.49 -72.12
C PRO A 12 23.23 -21.62 -70.74
N SER A 13 23.50 -20.79 -69.71
CA SER A 13 22.48 -20.43 -68.68
C SER A 13 22.80 -19.14 -67.90
N LEU A 14 21.73 -18.47 -67.44
CA LEU A 14 21.62 -17.12 -66.89
C LEU A 14 22.66 -16.74 -65.81
N LYS A 15 23.29 -15.55 -65.95
CA LYS A 15 23.99 -14.87 -64.86
C LYS A 15 23.02 -14.00 -64.03
N GLN A 16 22.88 -14.37 -62.76
CA GLN A 16 22.22 -13.60 -61.70
C GLN A 16 22.97 -12.29 -61.39
N SER A 17 22.19 -11.25 -61.05
CA SER A 17 22.62 -9.89 -60.72
C SER A 17 23.45 -9.80 -59.44
N LYS A 18 24.69 -9.32 -59.54
CA LYS A 18 25.51 -8.86 -58.40
C LYS A 18 25.14 -7.42 -58.03
N VAL A 19 24.27 -7.24 -57.03
CA VAL A 19 24.13 -5.96 -56.32
C VAL A 19 23.85 -6.23 -54.83
N LYS A 20 24.59 -5.54 -53.94
CA LYS A 20 24.37 -5.33 -52.48
C LYS A 20 24.94 -6.30 -51.42
N LEU A 21 26.10 -6.94 -51.62
CA LEU A 21 26.84 -7.55 -50.47
C LEU A 21 27.81 -6.57 -49.76
N GLU A 22 28.33 -5.56 -50.46
CA GLU A 22 29.37 -4.68 -49.92
C GLU A 22 28.84 -3.60 -48.97
N SER A 23 27.59 -3.13 -49.14
CA SER A 23 27.01 -2.08 -48.28
C SER A 23 26.71 -2.57 -46.85
N LEU A 24 26.43 -3.87 -46.67
CA LEU A 24 26.21 -4.48 -45.35
C LEU A 24 27.53 -4.70 -44.60
N ARG A 25 28.59 -5.08 -45.34
CA ARG A 25 29.92 -5.32 -44.77
C ARG A 25 30.56 -4.02 -44.27
N PHE A 26 30.30 -2.89 -44.95
CA PHE A 26 30.80 -1.57 -44.55
C PHE A 26 30.06 -0.98 -43.33
N ARG A 27 28.76 -1.29 -43.16
CA ARG A 27 27.99 -0.86 -41.98
C ARG A 27 28.35 -1.67 -40.72
N MET A 28 28.60 -2.97 -40.85
CA MET A 28 29.04 -3.80 -39.73
C MET A 28 30.47 -3.47 -39.24
N SER A 29 31.36 -3.04 -40.13
CA SER A 29 32.72 -2.63 -39.74
C SER A 29 32.73 -1.32 -38.95
N ASN A 30 31.87 -0.35 -39.30
CA ASN A 30 31.77 0.91 -38.55
C ASN A 30 31.23 0.70 -37.13
N VAL A 31 30.23 -0.17 -36.95
CA VAL A 31 29.68 -0.49 -35.62
C VAL A 31 30.72 -1.17 -34.73
N LYS A 32 31.48 -2.14 -35.27
CA LYS A 32 32.61 -2.77 -34.54
C LYS A 32 33.69 -1.76 -34.15
N SER A 33 34.01 -0.81 -35.03
CA SER A 33 35.05 0.18 -34.76
C SER A 33 34.63 1.16 -33.64
N THR A 34 33.37 1.61 -33.65
CA THR A 34 32.84 2.58 -32.67
C THR A 34 32.69 1.98 -31.27
N LEU A 35 32.20 0.73 -31.19
CA LEU A 35 32.16 -0.04 -29.94
C LEU A 35 33.55 -0.34 -29.37
N SER A 36 34.54 -0.60 -30.24
CA SER A 36 35.91 -0.86 -29.79
C SER A 36 36.63 0.39 -29.29
N SER A 37 36.31 1.57 -29.82
CA SER A 37 36.89 2.84 -29.38
C SER A 37 36.33 3.31 -28.05
N GLU A 38 35.02 3.17 -27.81
CA GLU A 38 34.40 3.54 -26.52
C GLU A 38 34.77 2.55 -25.41
N CYS A 39 34.88 1.25 -25.72
CA CYS A 39 35.32 0.24 -24.76
C CYS A 39 36.80 0.40 -24.37
N LYS A 40 37.64 1.00 -25.23
CA LYS A 40 39.01 1.42 -24.90
C LYS A 40 39.06 2.68 -24.03
N ALA A 41 38.07 3.58 -24.13
CA ALA A 41 37.97 4.77 -23.27
C ALA A 41 37.58 4.40 -21.83
N LEU A 42 36.74 3.38 -21.63
CA LEU A 42 36.33 2.88 -20.30
C LEU A 42 37.45 2.16 -19.52
N ARG A 43 38.53 1.71 -20.18
CA ARG A 43 39.68 1.06 -19.50
C ARG A 43 40.69 2.02 -18.87
N LYS A 44 40.50 3.34 -18.97
CA LYS A 44 41.39 4.37 -18.40
C LYS A 44 40.68 5.31 -17.43
N VAL A 45 39.95 4.79 -16.45
CA VAL A 45 39.59 5.56 -15.24
C VAL A 45 39.74 4.64 -14.03
N ARG A 46 40.94 4.61 -13.44
CA ARG A 46 41.15 4.13 -12.08
C ARG A 46 41.15 5.33 -11.15
N VAL A 47 40.00 5.68 -10.58
CA VAL A 47 39.88 6.36 -9.28
C VAL A 47 38.54 5.93 -8.69
N ALA A 48 38.56 5.28 -7.53
CA ALA A 48 37.36 4.97 -6.76
C ALA A 48 37.05 6.13 -5.81
N PRO A 49 35.80 6.64 -5.78
CA PRO A 49 35.22 7.30 -4.62
C PRO A 49 34.13 6.43 -3.96
N PRO A 50 33.79 6.68 -2.69
CA PRO A 50 33.05 5.75 -1.84
C PRO A 50 31.56 5.66 -2.22
N ILE A 51 31.04 4.43 -2.16
CA ILE A 51 29.65 4.03 -2.42
C ILE A 51 28.77 4.45 -1.23
N PRO A 52 27.64 5.16 -1.43
CA PRO A 52 26.59 5.24 -0.42
C PRO A 52 25.79 3.92 -0.42
N ALA A 53 25.60 3.35 0.77
CA ALA A 53 25.19 1.96 1.01
C ALA A 53 23.72 1.60 0.70
N ASN A 54 22.89 2.49 0.15
CA ASN A 54 21.43 2.31 0.10
C ASN A 54 20.84 2.26 -1.31
N GLY A 55 21.32 1.33 -2.14
CA GLY A 55 20.78 1.10 -3.48
C GLY A 55 21.14 -0.27 -4.04
N SER A 56 20.95 -1.33 -3.25
CA SER A 56 21.10 -2.70 -3.77
C SER A 56 19.77 -3.20 -4.32
N PHE A 57 19.73 -3.52 -5.62
CA PHE A 57 18.65 -4.29 -6.23
C PHE A 57 18.32 -5.52 -5.39
N SER A 58 17.04 -5.90 -5.34
CA SER A 58 16.57 -7.04 -4.55
C SER A 58 17.40 -8.30 -4.84
N ARG A 59 17.85 -8.98 -3.77
CA ARG A 59 18.56 -10.27 -3.85
C ARG A 59 17.79 -11.31 -4.68
N LYS A 60 16.47 -11.18 -4.81
CA LYS A 60 15.61 -12.11 -5.57
C LYS A 60 15.68 -11.87 -7.09
N SER A 61 15.58 -10.63 -7.55
CA SER A 61 15.72 -10.29 -8.99
C SER A 61 17.14 -10.61 -9.50
N MET A 62 18.13 -10.40 -8.63
CA MET A 62 19.53 -10.72 -8.88
C MET A 62 19.86 -12.22 -8.79
N ALA A 63 19.11 -13.02 -8.01
CA ALA A 63 19.39 -14.45 -7.86
C ALA A 63 19.22 -15.23 -9.18
N TYR A 64 18.22 -14.87 -9.98
CA TYR A 64 17.99 -15.50 -11.30
C TYR A 64 19.13 -15.19 -12.27
N VAL A 65 19.61 -13.94 -12.28
CA VAL A 65 20.73 -13.51 -13.12
C VAL A 65 22.07 -14.02 -12.58
N HIS A 66 22.24 -14.13 -11.26
CA HIS A 66 23.43 -14.70 -10.65
C HIS A 66 23.54 -16.20 -10.87
N ALA A 67 22.43 -16.93 -10.84
CA ALA A 67 22.39 -18.32 -11.28
C ALA A 67 22.77 -18.45 -12.76
N GLY A 68 22.22 -17.60 -13.64
CA GLY A 68 22.56 -17.58 -15.07
C GLY A 68 23.99 -17.07 -15.39
N THR A 69 24.60 -16.25 -14.54
CA THR A 69 25.97 -15.73 -14.74
C THR A 69 27.05 -16.59 -14.11
N GLN A 70 26.76 -17.30 -13.01
CA GLN A 70 27.64 -18.36 -12.50
C GLN A 70 27.78 -19.48 -13.54
N TYR A 71 26.67 -19.82 -14.17
CA TYR A 71 26.63 -20.71 -15.33
C TYR A 71 27.55 -20.27 -16.49
N LEU A 72 27.46 -19.00 -16.91
CA LEU A 72 28.29 -18.45 -17.99
C LEU A 72 29.78 -18.26 -17.61
N LYS A 73 30.08 -18.05 -16.32
CA LYS A 73 31.47 -17.87 -15.85
C LYS A 73 32.24 -19.20 -15.74
N GLU A 74 31.57 -20.28 -15.32
CA GLU A 74 32.17 -21.62 -15.22
C GLU A 74 32.55 -22.19 -16.60
N VAL A 75 31.88 -21.74 -17.67
CA VAL A 75 32.18 -22.13 -19.06
C VAL A 75 33.44 -21.43 -19.61
N SER A 76 33.83 -20.27 -19.06
CA SER A 76 35.01 -19.52 -19.55
C SER A 76 36.37 -20.10 -19.10
N GLY A 77 36.37 -21.02 -18.13
CA GLY A 77 37.59 -21.60 -17.55
C GLY A 77 38.08 -22.91 -18.20
N LEU A 78 37.27 -23.55 -19.04
CA LEU A 78 37.51 -24.92 -19.53
C LEU A 78 37.98 -25.02 -20.99
N VAL A 79 38.35 -23.89 -21.63
CA VAL A 79 38.89 -23.89 -22.99
C VAL A 79 40.42 -23.97 -22.97
N ARG A 80 40.96 -25.13 -22.62
CA ARG A 80 42.31 -25.56 -23.06
C ARG A 80 42.53 -27.04 -22.75
N ILE A 81 42.20 -27.95 -23.67
CA ILE A 81 42.94 -29.20 -24.00
C ILE A 81 42.17 -29.90 -25.15
N GLY A 82 42.93 -30.38 -26.13
CA GLY A 82 42.47 -30.71 -27.47
C GLY A 82 42.03 -32.15 -27.76
N VAL A 83 41.42 -32.23 -28.94
CA VAL A 83 41.08 -33.32 -29.88
C VAL A 83 41.76 -34.70 -29.71
N THR A 84 40.94 -35.76 -29.84
CA THR A 84 41.02 -37.02 -30.66
C THR A 84 40.04 -38.03 -30.02
N THR A 85 39.22 -38.88 -30.65
CA THR A 85 39.37 -39.77 -31.81
C THR A 85 37.99 -40.32 -32.24
N PHE A 86 37.88 -40.73 -33.50
CA PHE A 86 36.72 -41.36 -34.17
C PHE A 86 36.52 -42.87 -33.83
N ARG A 87 35.27 -43.34 -34.06
CA ARG A 87 34.83 -44.51 -34.88
C ARG A 87 34.15 -45.73 -34.19
N ASN A 88 33.19 -46.27 -34.97
CA ASN A 88 32.61 -47.64 -35.04
C ASN A 88 31.38 -47.91 -34.15
N SER A 89 30.33 -48.65 -34.55
CA SER A 89 29.78 -49.11 -35.84
C SER A 89 28.46 -49.85 -35.53
N SER A 90 27.48 -49.80 -36.46
CA SER A 90 26.21 -50.54 -36.40
C SER A 90 26.37 -52.06 -36.36
N SER A 91 25.43 -52.75 -35.70
CA SER A 91 24.93 -54.05 -36.18
C SER A 91 23.42 -54.14 -35.94
N SER A 92 22.73 -54.66 -36.96
CA SER A 92 21.29 -54.84 -37.06
C SER A 92 20.88 -56.26 -36.70
N TYR A 93 19.74 -56.42 -36.03
CA TYR A 93 18.95 -57.65 -36.08
C TYR A 93 17.46 -57.27 -36.21
N GLU A 94 16.83 -57.78 -37.27
CA GLU A 94 15.38 -57.69 -37.51
C GLU A 94 14.64 -58.68 -36.61
N VAL A 95 13.64 -58.20 -35.87
CA VAL A 95 12.55 -58.99 -35.32
C VAL A 95 11.24 -58.22 -35.53
N VAL A 96 10.24 -58.95 -36.02
CA VAL A 96 8.85 -58.58 -36.35
C VAL A 96 8.29 -57.41 -35.51
N GLN A 97 7.93 -56.31 -36.19
CA GLN A 97 7.66 -55.01 -35.59
C GLN A 97 6.18 -54.87 -35.19
N GLU A 98 5.86 -55.14 -33.92
CA GLU A 98 4.64 -54.62 -33.31
C GLU A 98 4.74 -53.08 -33.23
N THR A 99 3.80 -52.38 -33.86
CA THR A 99 3.81 -50.90 -33.88
C THR A 99 3.20 -50.36 -32.59
N TYR A 100 4.03 -50.12 -31.58
CA TYR A 100 3.64 -49.39 -30.37
C TYR A 100 3.67 -47.88 -30.62
N SER A 101 2.95 -47.10 -29.82
CA SER A 101 3.09 -45.64 -29.77
C SER A 101 3.30 -45.17 -28.33
N CYS A 102 4.07 -44.10 -28.14
CA CYS A 102 4.40 -43.58 -26.82
C CYS A 102 3.81 -42.19 -26.64
N SER A 103 3.23 -41.95 -25.47
CA SER A 103 2.62 -40.69 -25.08
C SER A 103 3.38 -40.15 -23.88
N LEU A 104 4.16 -39.09 -24.09
CA LEU A 104 5.12 -38.56 -23.13
C LEU A 104 4.61 -37.25 -22.52
N ARG A 105 4.79 -37.08 -21.21
CA ARG A 105 4.51 -35.84 -20.49
C ARG A 105 5.35 -35.71 -19.23
N LEU A 106 5.56 -34.48 -18.77
CA LEU A 106 6.06 -34.25 -17.41
C LEU A 106 4.90 -34.31 -16.43
N LYS A 107 5.15 -34.79 -15.21
CA LYS A 107 4.14 -34.82 -14.15
C LYS A 107 3.70 -33.41 -13.74
N SER A 108 4.59 -32.42 -13.85
CA SER A 108 4.31 -30.99 -13.71
C SER A 108 3.49 -30.38 -14.84
N SER A 109 3.46 -31.00 -16.04
CA SER A 109 2.77 -30.47 -17.22
C SER A 109 1.27 -30.83 -17.24
N THR A 110 0.46 -30.02 -17.93
CA THR A 110 -0.98 -30.26 -18.07
C THR A 110 -1.26 -31.40 -19.04
N GLU A 111 -2.41 -32.08 -18.93
CA GLU A 111 -2.74 -33.21 -19.82
C GLU A 111 -2.78 -32.83 -21.31
N GLU A 112 -3.00 -31.54 -21.62
CA GLU A 112 -2.99 -31.00 -22.98
C GLU A 112 -1.59 -30.91 -23.61
N ASP A 113 -0.52 -30.96 -22.82
CA ASP A 113 0.89 -30.87 -23.26
C ASP A 113 1.51 -32.23 -23.61
N THR A 114 0.66 -33.25 -23.82
CA THR A 114 1.09 -34.62 -24.07
C THR A 114 1.64 -34.78 -25.49
N VAL A 115 2.85 -35.34 -25.61
CA VAL A 115 3.56 -35.52 -26.88
C VAL A 115 3.47 -36.98 -27.32
N GLN A 116 2.98 -37.23 -28.53
CA GLN A 116 3.03 -38.56 -29.13
C GLN A 116 4.32 -38.76 -29.92
N MET A 117 4.99 -39.89 -29.68
CA MET A 117 6.20 -40.31 -30.38
C MET A 117 6.11 -41.77 -30.79
N GLN A 118 6.72 -42.11 -31.92
CA GLN A 118 6.80 -43.49 -32.41
C GLN A 118 8.12 -44.15 -32.00
N PRO A 119 8.13 -45.35 -31.40
CA PRO A 119 9.36 -46.08 -31.10
C PRO A 119 10.19 -46.34 -32.36
N GLY A 120 11.48 -45.99 -32.31
CA GLY A 120 12.41 -46.17 -33.44
C GLY A 120 12.33 -45.10 -34.54
N SER A 121 11.51 -44.04 -34.39
CA SER A 121 11.38 -42.94 -35.36
C SER A 121 12.56 -41.95 -35.34
N ASN A 122 13.47 -42.06 -34.37
CA ASN A 122 14.49 -41.06 -34.05
C ASN A 122 13.92 -39.63 -33.82
N GLU A 123 12.63 -39.52 -33.51
CA GLU A 123 12.03 -38.26 -33.06
C GLU A 123 12.69 -37.81 -31.75
N THR A 124 12.89 -36.51 -31.60
CA THR A 124 13.46 -35.92 -30.40
C THR A 124 12.50 -34.87 -29.87
N HIS A 125 12.26 -34.91 -28.56
CA HIS A 125 11.41 -33.92 -27.89
C HIS A 125 12.14 -33.37 -26.67
N VAL A 126 11.94 -32.09 -26.39
CA VAL A 126 12.58 -31.40 -25.27
C VAL A 126 11.54 -31.15 -24.19
N PHE A 127 11.85 -31.58 -22.97
CA PHE A 127 11.05 -31.37 -21.78
C PHE A 127 11.78 -30.43 -20.81
N LEU A 128 11.02 -29.58 -20.11
CA LEU A 128 11.54 -28.62 -19.12
C LEU A 128 10.97 -28.96 -17.74
N PRO A 129 11.69 -29.74 -16.92
CA PRO A 129 11.19 -30.15 -15.60
C PRO A 129 11.21 -29.00 -14.60
N ASP A 130 10.22 -28.95 -13.69
CA ASP A 130 10.11 -27.92 -12.63
C ASP A 130 11.23 -28.02 -11.57
N GLY A 131 11.90 -29.17 -11.51
CA GLY A 131 13.04 -29.45 -10.66
C GLY A 131 13.42 -30.92 -10.68
N LEU A 132 14.37 -31.33 -9.83
CA LEU A 132 14.82 -32.72 -9.73
C LEU A 132 13.73 -33.69 -9.24
N GLY A 133 12.69 -33.18 -8.56
CA GLY A 133 11.56 -33.98 -8.08
C GLY A 133 10.41 -34.15 -9.08
N ASP A 134 10.60 -33.72 -10.33
CA ASP A 134 9.64 -33.95 -11.41
C ASP A 134 9.87 -35.33 -12.06
N ASP A 135 8.83 -35.86 -12.71
CA ASP A 135 8.85 -37.19 -13.31
C ASP A 135 8.48 -37.10 -14.81
N LEU A 136 9.28 -37.73 -15.67
CA LEU A 136 8.91 -37.99 -17.06
C LEU A 136 8.03 -39.24 -17.10
N VAL A 137 6.77 -39.07 -17.48
CA VAL A 137 5.78 -40.13 -17.61
C VAL A 137 5.63 -40.49 -19.08
N ILE A 138 5.76 -41.77 -19.40
CA ILE A 138 5.56 -42.30 -20.75
C ILE A 138 4.51 -43.40 -20.70
N ASP A 139 3.36 -43.13 -21.30
CA ASP A 139 2.30 -44.11 -21.51
C ASP A 139 2.54 -44.82 -22.85
N VAL A 140 2.71 -46.14 -22.81
CA VAL A 140 2.90 -47.00 -23.98
C VAL A 140 1.54 -47.53 -24.41
N LEU A 141 1.23 -47.35 -25.69
CA LEU A 141 -0.02 -47.73 -26.33
C LEU A 141 0.29 -48.80 -27.40
N ASP A 142 -0.58 -49.80 -27.52
CA ASP A 142 -0.50 -50.80 -28.58
C ASP A 142 -0.89 -50.22 -29.96
N SER A 143 -0.78 -51.03 -31.02
CA SER A 143 -1.11 -50.63 -32.40
C SER A 143 -2.60 -50.28 -32.61
N LYS A 144 -3.46 -50.51 -31.62
CA LYS A 144 -4.89 -50.19 -31.61
C LYS A 144 -5.19 -49.00 -30.69
N GLY A 145 -4.18 -48.35 -30.11
CA GLY A 145 -4.31 -47.24 -29.18
C GLY A 145 -4.74 -47.65 -27.77
N LYS A 146 -4.66 -48.93 -27.42
CA LYS A 146 -4.97 -49.42 -26.07
C LYS A 146 -3.74 -49.28 -25.17
N TYR A 147 -3.98 -48.83 -23.95
CA TYR A 147 -2.96 -48.75 -22.91
C TYR A 147 -2.29 -50.10 -22.64
N TYR A 148 -0.97 -50.13 -22.77
CA TYR A 148 -0.11 -51.30 -22.59
C TYR A 148 0.67 -51.23 -21.26
N GLY A 149 1.06 -50.03 -20.84
CA GLY A 149 1.73 -49.79 -19.56
C GLY A 149 2.37 -48.40 -19.48
N ARG A 150 2.89 -48.06 -18.31
CA ARG A 150 3.49 -46.77 -17.99
C ARG A 150 4.92 -46.92 -17.55
N VAL A 151 5.74 -45.97 -17.96
CA VAL A 151 7.10 -45.77 -17.49
C VAL A 151 7.14 -44.43 -16.74
N VAL A 152 7.78 -44.44 -15.58
CA VAL A 152 8.03 -43.23 -14.80
C VAL A 152 9.53 -43.11 -14.62
N ALA A 153 10.12 -42.10 -15.25
CA ALA A 153 11.54 -41.79 -15.13
C ALA A 153 11.69 -40.53 -14.28
N GLN A 154 12.20 -40.66 -13.06
CA GLN A 154 12.43 -39.51 -12.19
C GLN A 154 13.57 -38.66 -12.75
N VAL A 155 13.39 -37.33 -12.74
CA VAL A 155 14.43 -36.42 -13.23
C VAL A 155 15.68 -36.51 -12.36
N ALA A 156 15.55 -36.79 -11.06
CA ALA A 156 16.67 -37.11 -10.17
C ALA A 156 17.49 -38.32 -10.67
N ASP A 157 16.83 -39.44 -10.98
CA ASP A 157 17.49 -40.65 -11.48
C ASP A 157 18.21 -40.40 -12.81
N ILE A 158 17.59 -39.61 -13.69
CA ILE A 158 18.21 -39.19 -14.95
C ILE A 158 19.47 -38.34 -14.67
N ALA A 159 19.41 -37.46 -13.67
CA ALA A 159 20.48 -36.52 -13.32
C ALA A 159 21.69 -37.16 -12.62
N GLU A 160 21.53 -38.28 -11.91
CA GLU A 160 22.62 -38.91 -11.14
C GLU A 160 23.76 -39.50 -12.01
N ASP A 161 23.47 -39.91 -13.25
CA ASP A 161 24.47 -40.54 -14.15
C ASP A 161 24.41 -40.02 -15.60
N PRO A 162 24.76 -38.74 -15.86
CA PRO A 162 24.62 -38.12 -17.18
C PRO A 162 25.53 -38.73 -18.27
N GLY A 163 26.44 -39.64 -17.89
CA GLY A 163 27.32 -40.35 -18.82
C GLY A 163 26.61 -41.47 -19.59
N ASP A 164 25.62 -42.13 -18.96
CA ASP A 164 24.81 -43.17 -19.60
C ASP A 164 23.57 -42.57 -20.26
N LYS A 165 23.73 -42.14 -21.51
CA LYS A 165 22.69 -41.48 -22.32
C LYS A 165 21.58 -42.45 -22.72
N LEU A 166 21.81 -43.77 -22.72
CA LEU A 166 20.90 -44.77 -23.28
C LEU A 166 20.51 -45.78 -22.21
N ARG A 167 19.38 -45.57 -21.55
CA ARG A 167 18.96 -46.38 -20.40
C ARG A 167 17.70 -47.21 -20.67
N TRP A 168 17.65 -48.39 -20.07
CA TRP A 168 16.47 -49.26 -20.06
C TRP A 168 15.57 -48.92 -18.88
N TRP A 169 14.32 -48.58 -19.16
CA TRP A 169 13.31 -48.29 -18.16
C TRP A 169 12.24 -49.39 -18.11
N PRO A 170 11.87 -49.87 -16.92
CA PRO A 170 10.78 -50.85 -16.78
C PRO A 170 9.43 -50.22 -17.13
N ILE A 171 8.60 -50.98 -17.85
CA ILE A 171 7.21 -50.65 -18.12
C ILE A 171 6.36 -51.40 -17.09
N TYR A 172 5.56 -50.68 -16.32
CA TYR A 172 4.64 -51.24 -15.34
C TYR A 172 3.19 -51.10 -15.79
N ASN A 173 2.37 -52.12 -15.53
CA ASN A 173 0.94 -52.03 -15.71
C ASN A 173 0.28 -51.56 -14.41
N GLU A 174 -0.24 -50.34 -14.43
CA GLU A 174 -0.98 -49.74 -13.30
C GLU A 174 -2.46 -50.13 -13.37
N PRO A 175 -3.14 -50.46 -12.24
CA PRO A 175 -2.72 -50.28 -10.84
C PRO A 175 -1.98 -51.47 -10.20
N ASP A 176 -1.88 -52.62 -10.87
CA ASP A 176 -1.34 -53.87 -10.28
C ASP A 176 0.20 -53.87 -10.14
N HIS A 177 0.88 -52.83 -10.62
CA HIS A 177 2.35 -52.65 -10.62
C HIS A 177 3.11 -53.87 -11.19
N GLU A 178 2.51 -54.56 -12.15
CA GLU A 178 3.14 -55.73 -12.78
C GLU A 178 4.16 -55.26 -13.84
N LEU A 179 5.37 -55.82 -13.81
CA LEU A 179 6.40 -55.54 -14.82
C LEU A 179 6.01 -56.21 -16.15
N VAL A 180 5.53 -55.42 -17.10
CA VAL A 180 5.03 -55.90 -18.40
C VAL A 180 6.03 -55.75 -19.54
N GLY A 181 7.10 -54.98 -19.36
CA GLY A 181 8.12 -54.82 -20.39
C GLY A 181 9.26 -53.89 -20.01
N ARG A 182 10.08 -53.52 -21.00
CA ARG A 182 11.11 -52.50 -20.86
C ARG A 182 11.16 -51.64 -22.13
N ILE A 183 11.41 -50.35 -21.95
CA ILE A 183 11.65 -49.39 -23.05
C ILE A 183 13.07 -48.86 -22.95
N GLN A 184 13.74 -48.65 -24.08
CA GLN A 184 15.03 -47.98 -24.11
C GLN A 184 14.83 -46.52 -24.45
N LEU A 185 15.36 -45.62 -23.62
CA LEU A 185 15.27 -44.18 -23.83
C LEU A 185 16.68 -43.59 -23.99
N LEU A 186 16.88 -42.85 -25.08
CA LEU A 186 18.05 -41.99 -25.26
C LEU A 186 17.73 -40.62 -24.65
N ILE A 187 18.17 -40.38 -23.43
CA ILE A 187 17.88 -39.15 -22.68
C ILE A 187 19.16 -38.32 -22.61
N HIS A 188 19.08 -37.11 -23.14
CA HIS A 188 20.12 -36.10 -22.98
C HIS A 188 19.71 -35.17 -21.86
N TYR A 189 20.28 -35.39 -20.67
CA TYR A 189 20.12 -34.47 -19.54
C TYR A 189 21.32 -33.55 -19.46
N SER A 190 21.09 -32.28 -19.73
CA SER A 190 22.12 -31.24 -19.64
C SER A 190 21.68 -30.22 -18.61
N THR A 191 22.41 -30.13 -17.50
CA THR A 191 22.34 -28.96 -16.62
C THR A 191 23.19 -27.82 -17.19
N SER A 192 24.33 -28.13 -17.84
CA SER A 192 25.27 -27.20 -18.50
C SER A 192 25.26 -27.27 -20.04
N LEU A 193 25.38 -26.12 -20.71
CA LEU A 193 25.34 -25.99 -22.16
C LEU A 193 26.61 -26.59 -22.78
N ASP A 194 26.51 -27.80 -23.28
CA ASP A 194 27.58 -28.44 -24.04
C ASP A 194 27.67 -27.77 -25.44
N GLU A 195 28.80 -27.10 -25.71
CA GLU A 195 29.01 -26.25 -26.92
C GLU A 195 28.99 -27.02 -28.25
N ASN A 196 28.85 -28.35 -28.24
CA ASN A 196 28.95 -29.18 -29.45
C ASN A 196 27.60 -29.55 -30.11
N SER A 197 26.47 -29.00 -29.66
CA SER A 197 25.20 -29.21 -30.35
C SER A 197 24.82 -27.99 -31.21
N HIS A 198 24.85 -28.15 -32.53
CA HIS A 198 24.29 -27.19 -33.51
C HIS A 198 22.75 -27.07 -33.44
N LEU A 199 22.13 -27.55 -32.36
CA LEU A 199 20.72 -27.33 -32.09
C LEU A 199 20.57 -25.90 -31.58
N LYS A 200 19.77 -25.10 -32.28
CA LYS A 200 19.27 -23.80 -31.80
C LYS A 200 18.87 -23.98 -30.34
N CYS A 201 19.59 -23.34 -29.42
CA CYS A 201 19.27 -23.34 -28.01
C CYS A 201 17.79 -22.98 -27.84
N GLY A 202 17.10 -23.69 -26.95
CA GLY A 202 15.72 -23.40 -26.64
C GLY A 202 15.53 -22.02 -25.98
N PRO A 203 14.27 -21.56 -25.83
CA PRO A 203 13.87 -20.19 -25.44
C PRO A 203 14.46 -19.64 -24.11
N VAL A 204 15.17 -20.47 -23.35
CA VAL A 204 15.82 -20.10 -22.08
C VAL A 204 17.15 -19.38 -22.30
N ALA A 205 17.91 -19.69 -23.36
CA ALA A 205 19.20 -19.04 -23.60
C ALA A 205 19.03 -17.58 -24.07
N GLU A 206 18.04 -17.31 -24.93
CA GLU A 206 17.73 -15.99 -25.46
C GLU A 206 17.14 -15.06 -24.38
N THR A 207 16.30 -15.59 -23.50
CA THR A 207 15.73 -14.83 -22.37
C THR A 207 16.78 -14.48 -21.33
N VAL A 208 17.72 -15.40 -21.01
CA VAL A 208 18.86 -15.10 -20.13
C VAL A 208 19.81 -14.07 -20.77
N ALA A 209 20.07 -14.17 -22.07
CA ALA A 209 20.89 -13.18 -22.77
C ALA A 209 20.20 -11.79 -22.79
N TYR A 210 18.87 -11.76 -23.00
CA TYR A 210 18.08 -10.53 -22.91
C TYR A 210 18.16 -9.91 -21.51
N ASP A 211 18.02 -10.71 -20.45
CA ASP A 211 18.13 -10.27 -19.06
C ASP A 211 19.47 -9.56 -18.80
N LEU A 212 20.58 -10.09 -19.33
CA LEU A 212 21.90 -9.49 -19.18
C LEU A 212 22.03 -8.16 -19.92
N VAL A 213 21.49 -8.07 -21.14
CA VAL A 213 21.49 -6.83 -21.92
C VAL A 213 20.63 -5.77 -21.24
N LEU A 214 19.47 -6.17 -20.73
CA LEU A 214 18.59 -5.30 -19.95
C LEU A 214 19.31 -4.83 -18.68
N GLU A 215 19.89 -5.72 -17.88
CA GLU A 215 20.62 -5.36 -16.67
C GLU A 215 21.79 -4.40 -16.95
N ALA A 216 22.55 -4.64 -18.03
CA ALA A 216 23.61 -3.75 -18.46
C ALA A 216 23.07 -2.35 -18.83
N ALA A 217 21.94 -2.29 -19.54
CA ALA A 217 21.28 -1.02 -19.86
C ALA A 217 20.83 -0.28 -18.60
N LEU A 218 20.19 -0.97 -17.66
CA LEU A 218 19.71 -0.38 -16.41
C LEU A 218 20.87 0.15 -15.55
N LYS A 219 21.98 -0.59 -15.46
CA LYS A 219 23.19 -0.17 -14.74
C LYS A 219 23.89 1.00 -15.42
N ALA A 220 24.02 0.97 -16.75
CA ALA A 220 24.68 2.04 -17.50
C ALA A 220 23.93 3.37 -17.43
N GLN A 221 22.59 3.33 -17.29
CA GLN A 221 21.76 4.52 -17.18
C GLN A 221 21.46 4.94 -15.74
N HIS A 222 22.01 4.23 -14.75
CA HIS A 222 21.77 4.47 -13.33
C HIS A 222 20.28 4.67 -13.02
N ILE A 223 19.46 3.70 -13.44
CA ILE A 223 18.03 3.74 -13.13
C ILE A 223 17.84 3.69 -11.62
N GLN A 224 17.12 4.70 -11.13
CA GLN A 224 16.88 4.99 -9.71
C GLN A 224 15.45 5.50 -9.54
N GLN A 225 15.07 5.82 -8.29
CA GLN A 225 13.83 6.54 -7.99
C GLN A 225 13.72 7.79 -8.89
N ARG A 226 12.58 7.97 -9.58
CA ARG A 226 12.28 9.04 -10.56
C ARG A 226 12.97 8.99 -11.94
N ASN A 227 13.96 8.12 -12.15
CA ASN A 227 14.55 7.89 -13.47
C ASN A 227 14.34 6.44 -13.88
N LEU A 228 13.11 6.13 -14.29
CA LEU A 228 12.68 4.75 -14.54
C LEU A 228 12.88 4.32 -15.99
N LEU A 229 12.98 5.26 -16.92
CA LEU A 229 12.95 5.01 -18.37
C LEU A 229 14.34 4.73 -18.95
N ILE A 230 14.41 3.74 -19.85
CA ILE A 230 15.60 3.51 -20.67
C ILE A 230 15.56 4.47 -21.87
N HIS A 231 16.62 5.24 -22.07
CA HIS A 231 16.73 6.23 -23.16
C HIS A 231 17.80 5.87 -24.21
N GLY A 232 17.71 6.50 -25.38
CA GLY A 232 18.78 6.50 -26.39
C GLY A 232 19.15 5.12 -26.95
N THR A 233 20.46 4.90 -27.13
CA THR A 233 21.04 3.70 -27.76
C THR A 233 20.74 2.41 -27.00
N TRP A 234 20.63 2.47 -25.67
CA TRP A 234 20.28 1.32 -24.85
C TRP A 234 18.83 0.87 -25.04
N ARG A 235 17.89 1.81 -25.17
CA ARG A 235 16.48 1.49 -25.46
C ARG A 235 16.37 0.78 -26.81
N TRP A 236 17.06 1.31 -27.81
CA TRP A 236 17.14 0.70 -29.13
C TRP A 236 17.75 -0.71 -29.05
N LEU A 237 18.88 -0.87 -28.38
CA LEU A 237 19.57 -2.16 -28.26
C LEU A 237 18.71 -3.23 -27.60
N VAL A 238 18.06 -2.92 -26.46
CA VAL A 238 17.18 -3.86 -25.75
C VAL A 238 15.99 -4.25 -26.62
N THR A 239 15.38 -3.28 -27.32
CA THR A 239 14.23 -3.52 -28.20
C THR A 239 14.61 -4.40 -29.39
N GLU A 240 15.69 -4.05 -30.10
CA GLU A 240 16.16 -4.82 -31.25
C GLU A 240 16.66 -6.21 -30.87
N PHE A 241 17.30 -6.36 -29.70
CA PHE A 241 17.70 -7.66 -29.19
C PHE A 241 16.48 -8.56 -29.00
N GLY A 242 15.45 -8.06 -28.31
CA GLY A 242 14.22 -8.82 -28.09
C GLY A 242 13.56 -9.26 -29.41
N LEU A 243 13.48 -8.35 -30.39
CA LEU A 243 12.90 -8.64 -31.71
C LEU A 243 13.75 -9.64 -32.52
N TYR A 244 15.08 -9.49 -32.51
CA TYR A 244 15.98 -10.32 -33.30
C TYR A 244 16.04 -11.76 -32.79
N TYR A 245 16.06 -11.94 -31.47
CA TYR A 245 16.12 -13.26 -30.82
C TYR A 245 14.73 -13.85 -30.50
N GLY A 246 13.64 -13.17 -30.88
CA GLY A 246 12.28 -13.70 -30.72
C GLY A 246 11.80 -13.78 -29.28
N VAL A 247 12.30 -12.92 -28.39
CA VAL A 247 11.85 -12.84 -27.00
C VAL A 247 10.43 -12.26 -26.97
N SER A 248 9.54 -12.93 -26.24
CA SER A 248 8.14 -12.51 -26.10
C SER A 248 8.02 -11.08 -25.59
N ASP A 249 7.16 -10.30 -26.23
CA ASP A 249 6.82 -8.94 -25.80
C ASP A 249 6.30 -8.90 -24.34
N ALA A 250 5.55 -9.92 -23.91
CA ALA A 250 5.08 -10.01 -22.53
C ALA A 250 6.24 -10.26 -21.55
N TYR A 251 7.18 -11.15 -21.90
CA TYR A 251 8.39 -11.39 -21.12
C TYR A 251 9.24 -10.12 -20.99
N THR A 252 9.52 -9.42 -22.10
CA THR A 252 10.34 -8.19 -22.06
C THR A 252 9.75 -7.12 -21.13
N LYS A 253 8.42 -6.92 -21.18
CA LYS A 253 7.71 -5.98 -20.31
C LYS A 253 7.69 -6.44 -18.85
N LEU A 254 7.38 -7.70 -18.59
CA LEU A 254 7.39 -8.27 -17.23
C LEU A 254 8.78 -8.17 -16.60
N ARG A 255 9.83 -8.48 -17.36
CA ARG A 255 11.19 -8.42 -16.83
C ARG A 255 11.61 -7.00 -16.51
N TYR A 256 11.31 -6.05 -17.39
CA TYR A 256 11.56 -4.64 -17.11
C TYR A 256 10.75 -4.15 -15.91
N LEU A 257 9.48 -4.54 -15.81
CA LEU A 257 8.61 -4.21 -14.70
C LEU A 257 9.15 -4.77 -13.37
N SER A 258 9.74 -5.96 -13.35
CA SER A 258 10.40 -6.52 -12.16
C SER A 258 11.49 -5.59 -11.62
N TYR A 259 12.26 -4.94 -12.50
CA TYR A 259 13.29 -3.98 -12.07
C TYR A 259 12.69 -2.64 -11.65
N VAL A 260 11.64 -2.16 -12.33
CA VAL A 260 10.92 -0.95 -11.93
C VAL A 260 10.33 -1.11 -10.52
N MET A 261 9.75 -2.27 -10.21
CA MET A 261 9.16 -2.54 -8.89
C MET A 261 10.20 -2.62 -7.76
N ASP A 262 11.45 -2.99 -8.04
CA ASP A 262 12.54 -2.97 -7.04
C ASP A 262 12.88 -1.55 -6.57
N VAL A 263 12.58 -0.52 -7.37
CA VAL A 263 12.82 0.91 -7.07
C VAL A 263 11.53 1.73 -7.04
N ALA A 264 10.37 1.06 -7.04
CA ALA A 264 9.09 1.73 -7.17
C ALA A 264 8.82 2.63 -5.98
N THR A 265 8.28 3.81 -6.29
CA THR A 265 7.83 4.79 -5.30
C THR A 265 6.37 5.12 -5.55
N PRO A 266 5.60 5.52 -4.52
CA PRO A 266 4.19 5.89 -4.59
C PRO A 266 3.99 7.24 -5.29
N THR A 267 4.44 7.34 -6.55
CA THR A 267 4.51 8.57 -7.34
C THR A 267 3.75 8.39 -8.65
N ALA A 268 3.16 9.47 -9.17
CA ALA A 268 2.33 9.39 -10.36
C ALA A 268 3.10 8.89 -11.59
N ASP A 269 4.34 9.33 -11.78
CA ASP A 269 5.21 8.89 -12.88
C ASP A 269 5.51 7.39 -12.82
N CYS A 270 5.84 6.88 -11.62
CA CYS A 270 6.10 5.45 -11.42
C CYS A 270 4.85 4.61 -11.66
N LEU A 271 3.71 4.97 -11.06
CA LEU A 271 2.48 4.18 -11.15
C LEU A 271 1.89 4.19 -12.57
N ASN A 272 2.01 5.30 -13.31
CA ASN A 272 1.60 5.35 -14.71
C ASN A 272 2.48 4.43 -15.57
N LEU A 273 3.80 4.42 -15.37
CA LEU A 273 4.69 3.51 -16.08
C LEU A 273 4.36 2.03 -15.78
N VAL A 274 4.10 1.71 -14.51
CA VAL A 274 3.68 0.36 -14.11
C VAL A 274 2.38 -0.04 -14.81
N HIS A 275 1.42 0.87 -14.90
CA HIS A 275 0.15 0.63 -15.59
C HIS A 275 0.36 0.39 -17.09
N GLU A 276 1.17 1.21 -17.76
CA GLU A 276 1.49 1.07 -19.19
C GLU A 276 2.15 -0.28 -19.52
N LEU A 277 3.05 -0.76 -18.65
CA LEU A 277 3.74 -2.04 -18.84
C LEU A 277 2.83 -3.24 -18.53
N LEU A 278 1.97 -3.12 -17.51
CA LEU A 278 1.13 -4.23 -17.03
C LEU A 278 -0.13 -4.45 -17.90
N LEU A 279 -0.76 -3.37 -18.38
CA LEU A 279 -1.99 -3.41 -19.17
C LEU A 279 -1.96 -4.42 -20.35
N PRO A 280 -0.97 -4.37 -21.26
CA PRO A 280 -0.93 -5.30 -22.40
C PRO A 280 -0.72 -6.76 -21.98
N VAL A 281 -0.01 -6.99 -20.86
CA VAL A 281 0.25 -8.35 -20.34
C VAL A 281 -1.02 -8.96 -19.77
N VAL A 282 -1.77 -8.20 -18.96
CA VAL A 282 -3.05 -8.64 -18.38
C VAL A 282 -4.09 -8.89 -19.47
N MET A 283 -4.16 -8.03 -20.48
CA MET A 283 -5.09 -8.22 -21.61
C MET A 283 -4.75 -9.45 -22.45
N LYS A 284 -3.46 -9.78 -22.62
CA LYS A 284 -3.03 -11.00 -23.30
C LYS A 284 -3.43 -12.26 -22.54
N GLY A 285 -3.28 -12.25 -21.20
CA GLY A 285 -3.69 -13.37 -20.34
C GLY A 285 -5.20 -13.66 -20.36
N LYS A 286 -6.04 -12.64 -20.50
CA LYS A 286 -7.51 -12.80 -20.58
C LYS A 286 -8.01 -13.41 -21.90
N ASN A 287 -7.25 -13.31 -22.99
CA ASN A 287 -7.70 -13.62 -24.36
C ASN A 287 -7.23 -14.99 -24.92
N LYS A 288 -7.11 -16.04 -24.09
CA LYS A 288 -6.72 -17.42 -24.49
C LYS A 288 -5.34 -17.57 -25.17
N ARG A 289 -4.48 -16.54 -25.17
CA ARG A 289 -3.04 -16.68 -25.39
C ARG A 289 -2.39 -16.80 -24.03
N THR A 290 -2.41 -18.01 -23.46
CA THR A 290 -1.82 -18.31 -22.16
C THR A 290 -0.37 -17.83 -22.15
N LEU A 291 -0.07 -16.94 -21.20
CA LEU A 291 1.30 -16.53 -20.91
C LEU A 291 2.13 -17.79 -20.64
N SER A 292 3.43 -17.76 -20.96
CA SER A 292 4.31 -18.89 -20.64
C SER A 292 4.37 -19.11 -19.12
N HIS A 293 4.75 -20.30 -18.68
CA HIS A 293 4.90 -20.59 -17.25
C HIS A 293 5.85 -19.60 -16.55
N GLN A 294 6.97 -19.26 -17.19
CA GLN A 294 7.92 -18.26 -16.72
C GLN A 294 7.29 -16.85 -16.63
N GLU A 295 6.51 -16.45 -17.62
CA GLU A 295 5.79 -15.16 -17.60
C GLU A 295 4.75 -15.12 -16.47
N ASN A 296 4.00 -16.20 -16.26
CA ASN A 296 3.02 -16.29 -15.17
C ASN A 296 3.68 -16.20 -13.79
N ARG A 297 4.83 -16.87 -13.61
CA ARG A 297 5.60 -16.78 -12.37
C ARG A 297 6.05 -15.35 -12.09
N ILE A 298 6.66 -14.69 -13.08
CA ILE A 298 7.13 -13.30 -12.94
C ILE A 298 5.93 -12.36 -12.68
N LEU A 299 4.82 -12.55 -13.40
CA LEU A 299 3.60 -11.77 -13.19
C LEU A 299 3.05 -11.94 -11.77
N GLY A 300 3.03 -13.16 -11.23
CA GLY A 300 2.61 -13.42 -9.85
C GLY A 300 3.48 -12.70 -8.82
N GLU A 301 4.81 -12.78 -8.96
CA GLU A 301 5.76 -12.10 -8.08
C GLU A 301 5.60 -10.57 -8.13
N ILE A 302 5.46 -10.01 -9.34
CA ILE A 302 5.29 -8.57 -9.56
C ILE A 302 3.92 -8.09 -9.05
N SER A 303 2.86 -8.86 -9.25
CA SER A 303 1.51 -8.48 -8.83
C SER A 303 1.43 -8.25 -7.32
N VAL A 304 2.15 -9.06 -6.54
CA VAL A 304 2.26 -8.86 -5.08
C VAL A 304 2.96 -7.55 -4.73
N GLN A 305 4.05 -7.20 -5.44
CA GLN A 305 4.77 -5.94 -5.22
C GLN A 305 3.93 -4.72 -5.62
N ILE A 306 3.18 -4.83 -6.72
CA ILE A 306 2.26 -3.78 -7.17
C ILE A 306 1.16 -3.59 -6.14
N GLU A 307 0.58 -4.68 -5.63
CA GLU A 307 -0.43 -4.62 -4.57
C GLU A 307 0.10 -3.92 -3.31
N GLN A 308 1.32 -4.25 -2.89
CA GLN A 308 1.98 -3.58 -1.75
C GLN A 308 2.17 -2.08 -2.01
N THR A 309 2.53 -1.70 -3.23
CA THR A 309 2.71 -0.29 -3.60
C THR A 309 1.37 0.45 -3.65
N ILE A 310 0.30 -0.16 -4.18
CA ILE A 310 -1.04 0.41 -4.17
C ILE A 310 -1.55 0.55 -2.72
N ALA A 311 -1.36 -0.47 -1.89
CA ALA A 311 -1.69 -0.40 -0.46
C ALA A 311 -0.96 0.75 0.21
N LEU A 312 0.33 0.93 -0.07
CA LEU A 312 1.13 2.04 0.47
C LEU A 312 0.56 3.41 0.05
N VAL A 313 0.10 3.56 -1.20
CA VAL A 313 -0.54 4.79 -1.69
C VAL A 313 -1.85 5.07 -0.95
N PHE A 314 -2.76 4.09 -0.90
CA PHE A 314 -4.07 4.27 -0.26
C PHE A 314 -3.96 4.43 1.26
N GLU A 315 -3.04 3.73 1.91
CA GLU A 315 -2.80 3.85 3.35
C GLU A 315 -2.17 5.19 3.76
N ASN A 316 -1.70 6.00 2.81
CA ASN A 316 -1.04 7.26 3.08
C ASN A 316 -1.55 8.40 2.17
N TYR A 317 -2.78 8.33 1.66
CA TYR A 317 -3.30 9.24 0.62
C TYR A 317 -3.18 10.75 0.93
N LYS A 318 -3.14 11.16 2.21
CA LYS A 318 -2.91 12.55 2.67
C LYS A 318 -1.45 12.97 2.81
N SER A 319 -0.53 12.00 2.78
CA SER A 319 0.90 12.17 3.04
C SER A 319 1.76 11.92 1.80
N LEU A 320 1.12 11.78 0.63
CA LEU A 320 1.81 11.59 -0.64
C LEU A 320 2.37 12.93 -1.12
N ASP A 321 3.62 12.90 -1.56
CA ASP A 321 4.32 14.09 -2.03
C ASP A 321 5.15 13.79 -3.28
N GLU A 322 4.78 14.46 -4.37
CA GLU A 322 5.46 14.35 -5.65
C GLU A 322 6.81 15.09 -5.68
N SER A 323 7.07 16.00 -4.74
CA SER A 323 8.38 16.67 -4.65
C SER A 323 9.43 15.83 -3.92
N SER A 324 8.99 14.85 -3.14
CA SER A 324 9.86 13.94 -2.39
C SER A 324 10.39 12.80 -3.29
N PRO A 325 11.67 12.41 -3.17
CA PRO A 325 12.21 11.26 -3.88
C PRO A 325 11.55 9.94 -3.46
N SER A 326 11.06 9.84 -2.21
CA SER A 326 10.35 8.68 -1.69
C SER A 326 8.87 8.63 -2.07
N GLY A 327 8.32 9.71 -2.66
CA GLY A 327 6.89 9.86 -2.92
C GLY A 327 6.05 10.13 -1.66
N MET A 328 6.68 10.33 -0.52
CA MET A 328 6.06 10.49 0.79
C MET A 328 6.61 11.72 1.51
N MET A 329 5.75 12.35 2.31
CA MET A 329 6.16 13.41 3.22
C MET A 329 6.92 12.87 4.44
N ASP A 330 8.08 13.46 4.76
CA ASP A 330 8.87 13.09 5.94
C ASP A 330 8.23 13.56 7.27
N VAL A 331 7.36 14.57 7.23
CA VAL A 331 6.65 15.11 8.40
C VAL A 331 5.17 15.24 8.06
N LEU A 332 4.30 14.67 8.91
CA LEU A 332 2.85 14.79 8.76
C LEU A 332 2.42 16.25 9.00
N ARG A 333 2.17 16.97 7.90
CA ARG A 333 1.57 18.31 7.93
C ARG A 333 0.02 18.21 8.00
N PRO A 334 -0.66 19.31 8.34
CA PRO A 334 -2.10 19.43 8.10
C PRO A 334 -2.39 19.03 6.65
N ALA A 335 -3.39 18.17 6.45
CA ALA A 335 -3.70 17.66 5.13
C ALA A 335 -4.05 18.83 4.19
N SER A 336 -3.42 18.87 3.02
CA SER A 336 -3.84 19.74 1.94
C SER A 336 -5.10 19.12 1.35
N GLY A 337 -6.19 19.87 1.22
CA GLY A 337 -7.45 19.42 0.59
C GLY A 337 -7.34 19.05 -0.90
N LEU A 338 -6.13 18.87 -1.42
CA LEU A 338 -5.85 18.55 -2.82
C LEU A 338 -5.59 17.06 -2.94
N VAL A 339 -6.17 16.43 -3.98
CA VAL A 339 -5.88 15.03 -4.28
C VAL A 339 -4.43 14.89 -4.73
N ALA A 340 -3.72 13.96 -4.09
CA ALA A 340 -2.37 13.60 -4.49
C ALA A 340 -2.35 13.03 -5.93
N PRO A 341 -1.43 13.48 -6.80
CA PRO A 341 -1.36 13.03 -8.19
C PRO A 341 -1.21 11.51 -8.36
N ALA A 342 -0.54 10.84 -7.41
CA ALA A 342 -0.36 9.39 -7.38
C ALA A 342 -1.65 8.59 -7.12
N LEU A 343 -2.70 9.20 -6.57
CA LEU A 343 -3.94 8.49 -6.22
C LEU A 343 -4.70 7.98 -7.45
N ALA A 344 -4.82 8.79 -8.50
CA ALA A 344 -5.53 8.40 -9.71
C ALA A 344 -4.84 7.24 -10.47
N PRO A 345 -3.51 7.23 -10.68
CA PRO A 345 -2.78 6.06 -11.21
C PRO A 345 -2.93 4.81 -10.35
N ALA A 346 -2.90 4.93 -9.01
CA ALA A 346 -3.10 3.78 -8.12
C ALA A 346 -4.50 3.18 -8.25
N LEU A 347 -5.54 4.02 -8.41
CA LEU A 347 -6.89 3.56 -8.69
C LEU A 347 -6.96 2.79 -10.01
N LYS A 348 -6.37 3.32 -11.09
CA LYS A 348 -6.30 2.62 -12.39
C LYS A 348 -5.64 1.25 -12.26
N LEU A 349 -4.51 1.17 -11.57
CA LEU A 349 -3.84 -0.11 -11.31
C LEU A 349 -4.70 -1.07 -10.49
N TYR A 350 -5.41 -0.55 -9.47
CA TYR A 350 -6.34 -1.36 -8.68
C TYR A 350 -7.47 -1.94 -9.54
N THR A 351 -8.03 -1.13 -10.46
CA THR A 351 -9.06 -1.58 -11.41
C THR A 351 -8.58 -2.63 -12.41
N LEU A 352 -7.26 -2.64 -12.68
CA LEU A 352 -6.65 -3.60 -13.60
C LEU A 352 -6.44 -4.96 -12.93
N LEU A 353 -6.09 -4.96 -11.64
CA LEU A 353 -5.80 -6.16 -10.84
C LEU A 353 -7.05 -6.80 -10.24
N TYR A 354 -8.05 -6.01 -9.85
CA TYR A 354 -9.24 -6.47 -9.17
C TYR A 354 -10.51 -6.12 -9.93
N ASP A 355 -11.50 -7.01 -9.84
CA ASP A 355 -12.86 -6.69 -10.24
C ASP A 355 -13.52 -5.81 -9.18
N ILE A 356 -13.71 -4.53 -9.52
CA ILE A 356 -14.30 -3.51 -8.63
C ILE A 356 -15.77 -3.80 -8.32
N LEU A 357 -16.45 -4.62 -9.13
CA LEU A 357 -17.81 -5.03 -8.85
C LEU A 357 -17.88 -6.09 -7.74
N SER A 358 -16.77 -6.75 -7.43
CA SER A 358 -16.70 -7.72 -6.34
C SER A 358 -16.73 -7.01 -4.98
N PRO A 359 -17.60 -7.45 -4.04
CA PRO A 359 -17.66 -6.87 -2.70
C PRO A 359 -16.35 -7.05 -1.93
N GLU A 360 -15.58 -8.10 -2.23
CA GLU A 360 -14.29 -8.36 -1.59
C GLU A 360 -13.24 -7.31 -1.96
N ALA A 361 -13.21 -6.89 -3.23
CA ALA A 361 -12.33 -5.82 -3.70
C ALA A 361 -12.73 -4.47 -3.11
N GLN A 362 -14.03 -4.15 -3.13
CA GLN A 362 -14.53 -2.91 -2.52
C GLN A 362 -14.17 -2.82 -1.03
N LEU A 363 -14.41 -3.90 -0.27
CA LEU A 363 -14.09 -3.96 1.14
C LEU A 363 -12.59 -3.86 1.41
N LYS A 364 -11.76 -4.49 0.58
CA LYS A 364 -10.30 -4.40 0.66
C LYS A 364 -9.82 -2.97 0.43
N GLN A 365 -10.37 -2.26 -0.56
CA GLN A 365 -10.04 -0.87 -0.81
C GLN A 365 -10.45 0.03 0.37
N CYS A 366 -11.68 -0.11 0.87
CA CYS A 366 -12.15 0.61 2.05
C CYS A 366 -11.24 0.36 3.27
N LYS A 367 -10.75 -0.88 3.44
CA LYS A 367 -9.83 -1.24 4.53
C LYS A 367 -8.49 -0.48 4.44
N TYR A 368 -7.96 -0.22 3.25
CA TYR A 368 -6.74 0.59 3.12
C TYR A 368 -6.97 2.03 3.61
N PHE A 369 -8.08 2.66 3.20
CA PHE A 369 -8.44 4.00 3.68
C PHE A 369 -8.73 4.02 5.19
N GLN A 370 -9.37 2.98 5.75
CA GLN A 370 -9.53 2.85 7.20
C GLN A 370 -8.18 2.79 7.92
N THR A 371 -7.22 2.05 7.38
CA THR A 371 -5.86 1.97 7.93
C THR A 371 -5.18 3.33 7.88
N ALA A 372 -5.34 4.08 6.78
CA ALA A 372 -4.81 5.44 6.65
C ALA A 372 -5.35 6.37 7.73
N VAL A 373 -6.67 6.39 7.91
CA VAL A 373 -7.35 7.21 8.93
C VAL A 373 -6.87 6.80 10.33
N LYS A 374 -6.77 5.50 10.63
CA LYS A 374 -6.25 5.00 11.91
C LYS A 374 -4.78 5.38 12.15
N LYS A 375 -3.95 5.47 11.10
CA LYS A 375 -2.57 5.95 11.20
C LYS A 375 -2.54 7.45 11.54
N ARG A 376 -3.36 8.26 10.87
CA ARG A 376 -3.49 9.71 11.15
C ARG A 376 -4.00 9.97 12.58
N TRP A 377 -5.03 9.24 13.01
CA TRP A 377 -5.54 9.32 14.38
C TRP A 377 -4.46 9.03 15.42
N ARG A 378 -3.71 7.94 15.26
CA ARG A 378 -2.60 7.59 16.17
C ARG A 378 -1.58 8.71 16.28
N HIS A 379 -1.16 9.28 15.14
CA HIS A 379 -0.23 10.40 15.15
C HIS A 379 -0.80 11.64 15.85
N LEU A 380 -2.08 11.97 15.63
CA LEU A 380 -2.74 13.10 16.31
C LEU A 380 -2.82 12.88 17.83
N ALA A 381 -3.12 11.66 18.26
CA ALA A 381 -3.17 11.30 19.68
C ALA A 381 -1.76 11.28 20.32
N GLU A 382 -0.75 10.75 19.63
CA GLU A 382 0.64 10.68 20.12
C GLU A 382 1.31 12.06 20.21
N THR A 383 1.04 12.95 19.25
CA THR A 383 1.55 14.33 19.27
C THR A 383 1.01 15.11 20.48
N ASP A 384 -0.20 14.80 20.91
CA ASP A 384 -0.79 15.36 22.14
C ASP A 384 -0.15 14.75 23.41
N GLU A 385 0.09 13.43 23.42
CA GLU A 385 0.68 12.73 24.57
C GLU A 385 2.12 13.15 24.90
N LEU A 386 2.96 13.34 23.90
CA LEU A 386 4.34 13.82 24.06
C LEU A 386 4.41 15.24 24.64
N LEU A 387 3.36 16.04 24.45
CA LEU A 387 3.25 17.38 25.04
C LEU A 387 2.67 17.33 26.47
N THR A 388 1.99 16.26 26.88
CA THR A 388 1.50 16.04 28.25
C THR A 388 2.47 15.30 29.16
N SER A 389 3.39 14.47 28.64
CA SER A 389 4.35 13.75 29.48
C SER A 389 5.38 14.67 30.15
N ASN A 390 5.68 15.83 29.53
CA ASN A 390 6.59 16.83 30.08
C ASN A 390 6.02 17.59 31.31
N SER A 391 4.74 17.40 31.67
CA SER A 391 4.10 18.10 32.80
C SER A 391 3.80 17.22 34.02
N ASN A 392 4.12 15.92 34.00
CA ASN A 392 3.47 14.97 34.92
C ASN A 392 4.07 14.78 36.32
N ASN A 393 5.03 15.60 36.78
CA ASN A 393 5.69 15.36 38.08
C ASN A 393 5.59 16.50 39.12
N SER A 394 4.68 17.45 38.99
CA SER A 394 4.43 18.41 40.08
C SER A 394 2.97 18.81 40.14
N THR A 395 2.39 18.77 41.34
CA THR A 395 1.14 19.43 41.77
C THR A 395 0.49 20.31 40.69
N MET A 396 -0.65 19.89 40.13
CA MET A 396 -1.31 20.56 39.01
C MET A 396 -1.47 22.06 39.25
N ASP A 397 -0.61 22.84 38.61
CA ASP A 397 -0.70 24.28 38.51
C ASP A 397 -1.98 24.64 37.72
N PRO A 398 -2.79 25.63 38.14
CA PRO A 398 -3.92 26.14 37.35
C PRO A 398 -3.55 26.46 35.89
N VAL A 399 -2.31 26.85 35.61
CA VAL A 399 -1.81 27.07 34.25
C VAL A 399 -1.71 25.76 33.45
N ALA A 400 -1.29 24.67 34.09
CA ALA A 400 -1.19 23.36 33.45
C ALA A 400 -2.58 22.81 33.08
N VAL A 401 -3.58 22.99 33.95
CA VAL A 401 -4.97 22.62 33.68
C VAL A 401 -5.53 23.42 32.50
N SER A 402 -5.38 24.75 32.51
CA SER A 402 -5.82 25.60 31.40
C SER A 402 -5.20 25.18 30.07
N THR A 403 -3.91 24.85 30.07
CA THR A 403 -3.19 24.39 28.88
C THR A 403 -3.72 23.04 28.38
N ALA A 404 -4.06 22.12 29.28
CA ALA A 404 -4.61 20.82 28.90
C ALA A 404 -5.98 20.93 28.22
N TYR A 405 -6.86 21.81 28.71
CA TYR A 405 -8.16 22.10 28.07
C TYR A 405 -8.00 22.77 26.69
N GLN A 406 -7.05 23.70 26.55
CA GLN A 406 -6.73 24.31 25.26
C GLN A 406 -6.18 23.29 24.25
N LYS A 407 -5.34 22.34 24.70
CA LYS A 407 -4.87 21.24 23.85
C LYS A 407 -6.01 20.37 23.36
N MET A 408 -6.91 19.97 24.25
CA MET A 408 -8.10 19.20 23.86
C MET A 408 -8.97 19.96 22.85
N THR A 409 -9.12 21.27 23.05
CA THR A 409 -9.83 22.16 22.11
C THR A 409 -9.13 22.18 20.74
N SER A 410 -7.80 22.30 20.71
CA SER A 410 -7.01 22.25 19.48
C SER A 410 -7.12 20.89 18.76
N LEU A 411 -7.26 19.80 19.52
CA LEU A 411 -7.49 18.46 18.98
C LEU A 411 -8.85 18.36 18.28
N CYS A 412 -9.92 18.90 18.89
CA CYS A 412 -11.24 19.00 18.25
C CYS A 412 -11.16 19.72 16.89
N PHE A 413 -10.49 20.88 16.84
CA PHE A 413 -10.31 21.62 15.59
C PHE A 413 -9.45 20.88 14.56
N SER A 414 -8.39 20.21 15.00
CA SER A 414 -7.52 19.44 14.10
C SER A 414 -8.27 18.29 13.43
N ILE A 415 -9.08 17.56 14.21
CA ILE A 415 -9.90 16.45 13.71
C ILE A 415 -11.01 16.96 12.78
N ARG A 416 -11.66 18.07 13.14
CA ARG A 416 -12.64 18.74 12.29
C ARG A 416 -12.02 19.06 10.92
N ASN A 417 -10.83 19.64 10.91
CA ASN A 417 -10.12 19.98 9.67
C ASN A 417 -9.71 18.72 8.88
N GLU A 418 -9.31 17.64 9.55
CA GLU A 418 -9.03 16.36 8.87
C GLU A 418 -10.26 15.82 8.14
N ILE A 419 -11.44 15.83 8.77
CA ILE A 419 -12.68 15.38 8.13
C ILE A 419 -13.06 16.31 6.98
N PHE A 420 -12.87 17.62 7.16
CA PHE A 420 -13.12 18.59 6.11
C PHE A 420 -12.24 18.34 4.88
N THR A 421 -10.95 18.06 5.08
CA THR A 421 -10.05 17.72 3.96
C THR A 421 -10.46 16.41 3.26
N ASP A 422 -11.05 15.46 3.99
CA ASP A 422 -11.61 14.24 3.39
C ASP A 422 -12.83 14.53 2.51
N ILE A 423 -13.65 15.51 2.89
CA ILE A 423 -14.75 16.01 2.07
C ILE A 423 -14.21 16.70 0.80
N GLU A 424 -13.17 17.53 0.91
CA GLU A 424 -12.55 18.18 -0.25
C GLU A 424 -11.94 17.18 -1.23
N ILE A 425 -11.31 16.12 -0.73
CA ILE A 425 -10.77 15.02 -1.53
C ILE A 425 -11.89 14.24 -2.23
N GLN A 426 -12.98 13.93 -1.51
CA GLN A 426 -14.14 13.24 -2.08
C GLN A 426 -14.80 14.05 -3.21
N ASN A 427 -14.90 15.37 -3.03
CA ASN A 427 -15.53 16.30 -3.98
C ASN A 427 -14.74 16.47 -5.29
N GLN A 428 -13.48 16.03 -5.35
CA GLN A 428 -12.69 16.01 -6.59
C GLN A 428 -13.04 14.82 -7.50
N HIS A 429 -13.98 13.95 -7.11
CA HIS A 429 -14.53 12.86 -7.91
C HIS A 429 -13.48 11.87 -8.47
N VAL A 430 -12.34 11.75 -7.79
CA VAL A 430 -11.29 10.78 -8.15
C VAL A 430 -11.61 9.39 -7.57
N LEU A 431 -12.26 9.33 -6.41
CA LEU A 431 -12.57 8.09 -5.71
C LEU A 431 -13.81 7.38 -6.30
N PRO A 432 -13.86 6.03 -6.26
CA PRO A 432 -15.05 5.28 -6.65
C PRO A 432 -16.27 5.60 -5.76
N SER A 433 -17.47 5.48 -6.32
CA SER A 433 -18.73 5.85 -5.63
C SER A 433 -19.03 5.05 -4.37
N PHE A 434 -18.49 3.84 -4.22
CA PHE A 434 -18.67 3.02 -3.02
C PHE A 434 -17.74 3.42 -1.86
N VAL A 435 -16.73 4.24 -2.11
CA VAL A 435 -15.84 4.77 -1.08
C VAL A 435 -16.43 6.10 -0.60
N ASP A 436 -17.11 6.06 0.54
CA ASP A 436 -17.55 7.26 1.26
C ASP A 436 -16.48 7.66 2.28
N LEU A 437 -15.49 8.43 1.82
CA LEU A 437 -14.35 8.83 2.66
C LEU A 437 -14.78 9.68 3.87
N PRO A 438 -15.73 10.65 3.77
CA PRO A 438 -16.21 11.41 4.92
C PRO A 438 -16.90 10.58 5.99
N ASN A 439 -17.82 9.66 5.63
CA ASN A 439 -18.45 8.79 6.64
C ASN A 439 -17.45 7.78 7.23
N LEU A 440 -16.53 7.27 6.41
CA LEU A 440 -15.48 6.37 6.87
C LEU A 440 -14.53 7.03 7.88
N SER A 441 -14.04 8.22 7.57
CA SER A 441 -13.09 8.96 8.41
C SER A 441 -13.74 9.46 9.70
N SER A 442 -14.91 10.08 9.59
CA SER A 442 -15.66 10.61 10.73
C SER A 442 -16.03 9.52 11.74
N SER A 443 -16.32 8.29 11.30
CA SER A 443 -16.58 7.16 12.20
C SER A 443 -15.43 6.87 13.15
N ILE A 444 -14.22 6.84 12.62
CA ILE A 444 -12.99 6.52 13.36
C ILE A 444 -12.61 7.71 14.24
N TYR A 445 -12.62 8.92 13.67
CA TYR A 445 -12.24 10.13 14.37
C TYR A 445 -13.20 10.51 15.49
N SER A 446 -14.51 10.47 15.26
CA SER A 446 -15.54 10.81 16.26
C SER A 446 -15.51 9.82 17.43
N THR A 447 -15.39 8.52 17.16
CA THR A 447 -15.26 7.50 18.21
C THR A 447 -13.96 7.68 18.99
N GLY A 448 -12.84 7.93 18.30
CA GLY A 448 -11.54 8.18 18.94
C GLY A 448 -11.56 9.41 19.84
N LEU A 449 -12.08 10.53 19.34
CA LEU A 449 -12.20 11.78 20.06
C LEU A 449 -13.09 11.63 21.30
N CYS A 450 -14.24 10.98 21.17
CA CYS A 450 -15.15 10.74 22.28
C CYS A 450 -14.47 9.94 23.40
N ASN A 451 -13.79 8.85 23.06
CA ASN A 451 -13.06 8.04 24.04
C ASN A 451 -11.93 8.84 24.72
N ARG A 452 -11.20 9.66 23.96
CA ARG A 452 -10.14 10.52 24.51
C ARG A 452 -10.69 11.60 25.44
N LEU A 453 -11.81 12.24 25.09
CA LEU A 453 -12.50 13.23 25.93
C LEU A 453 -12.98 12.60 27.24
N ARG A 454 -13.60 11.41 27.20
CA ARG A 454 -14.02 10.70 28.42
C ARG A 454 -12.82 10.41 29.34
N ALA A 455 -11.75 9.84 28.79
CA ALA A 455 -10.53 9.56 29.56
C ALA A 455 -9.90 10.85 30.12
N PHE A 456 -9.95 11.95 29.37
CA PHE A 456 -9.47 13.25 29.84
C PHE A 456 -10.30 13.79 31.01
N PHE A 457 -11.63 13.70 30.95
CA PHE A 457 -12.50 14.16 32.04
C PHE A 457 -12.41 13.28 33.29
N GLU A 458 -12.08 11.99 33.15
CA GLU A 458 -11.76 11.12 34.29
C GLU A 458 -10.49 11.57 35.03
N GLY A 459 -9.46 12.00 34.29
CA GLY A 459 -8.19 12.46 34.88
C GLY A 459 -8.15 13.94 35.28
N SER A 460 -9.00 14.79 34.69
CA SER A 460 -9.00 16.24 34.89
C SER A 460 -10.43 16.81 34.79
N PRO A 461 -11.30 16.54 35.77
CA PRO A 461 -12.70 16.94 35.71
C PRO A 461 -12.87 18.47 35.72
N PRO A 462 -13.81 19.02 34.94
CA PRO A 462 -14.03 20.46 34.89
C PRO A 462 -14.76 20.93 36.16
N ASN A 463 -14.15 21.89 36.84
CA ASN A 463 -14.65 22.45 38.12
C ASN A 463 -15.64 23.61 37.94
N GLY A 464 -15.87 24.07 36.71
CA GLY A 464 -16.79 25.17 36.39
C GLY A 464 -16.58 25.68 34.96
N LEU A 465 -17.37 26.68 34.56
CA LEU A 465 -17.32 27.33 33.24
C LEU A 465 -16.19 28.36 33.15
N SER A 466 -14.94 27.92 33.34
CA SER A 466 -13.78 28.76 33.03
C SER A 466 -13.64 28.95 31.52
N PRO A 467 -13.00 30.03 31.04
CA PRO A 467 -12.87 30.27 29.59
C PRO A 467 -12.34 29.07 28.78
N PRO A 468 -11.29 28.34 29.22
CA PRO A 468 -10.82 27.13 28.51
C PRO A 468 -11.83 25.98 28.46
N VAL A 469 -12.65 25.83 29.51
CA VAL A 469 -13.71 24.80 29.56
C VAL A 469 -14.85 25.20 28.61
N THR A 470 -15.23 26.47 28.61
CA THR A 470 -16.27 27.01 27.72
C THR A 470 -15.86 26.87 26.26
N GLU A 471 -14.60 27.16 25.91
CA GLU A 471 -14.05 26.94 24.57
C GLU A 471 -14.11 25.47 24.15
N LEU A 472 -13.78 24.53 25.05
CA LEU A 472 -13.86 23.11 24.76
C LEU A 472 -15.30 22.63 24.55
N VAL A 473 -16.26 23.10 25.37
CA VAL A 473 -17.68 22.81 25.21
C VAL A 473 -18.18 23.31 23.85
N ILE A 474 -17.80 24.55 23.49
CA ILE A 474 -18.10 25.16 22.20
C ILE A 474 -17.54 24.31 21.06
N ALA A 475 -16.25 23.98 21.08
CA ALA A 475 -15.58 23.24 20.02
C ALA A 475 -16.15 21.83 19.84
N THR A 476 -16.51 21.15 20.93
CA THR A 476 -17.11 19.80 20.88
C THR A 476 -18.53 19.83 20.33
N ALA A 477 -19.33 20.83 20.73
CA ALA A 477 -20.69 21.00 20.22
C ALA A 477 -20.70 21.46 18.75
N ASP A 478 -19.79 22.35 18.36
CA ASP A 478 -19.61 22.78 16.98
C ASP A 478 -19.17 21.60 16.11
N PHE A 479 -18.22 20.78 16.55
CA PHE A 479 -17.81 19.56 15.85
C PHE A 479 -19.01 18.64 15.55
N GLN A 480 -19.87 18.38 16.54
CA GLN A 480 -21.07 17.56 16.34
C GLN A 480 -22.06 18.21 15.34
N ARG A 481 -22.22 19.53 15.40
CA ARG A 481 -23.06 20.28 14.45
C ARG A 481 -22.49 20.22 13.04
N ASP A 482 -21.18 20.43 12.87
CA ASP A 482 -20.51 20.37 11.57
C ASP A 482 -20.72 18.99 10.91
N LEU A 483 -20.63 17.90 11.67
CA LEU A 483 -20.91 16.55 11.14
C LEU A 483 -22.34 16.44 10.58
N SER A 484 -23.33 17.00 11.29
CA SER A 484 -24.71 17.02 10.79
C SER A 484 -24.89 17.90 9.55
N GLU A 485 -24.20 19.05 9.50
CA GLU A 485 -24.23 19.97 8.36
C GLU A 485 -23.60 19.34 7.11
N TRP A 486 -22.59 18.49 7.30
CA TRP A 486 -21.93 17.74 6.22
C TRP A 486 -22.68 16.45 5.81
N ASN A 487 -23.90 16.22 6.30
CA ASN A 487 -24.69 15.00 6.06
C ASN A 487 -23.97 13.70 6.46
N ILE A 488 -23.10 13.77 7.47
CA ILE A 488 -22.41 12.60 8.01
C ILE A 488 -23.33 11.92 9.02
N SER A 489 -23.46 10.60 8.89
CA SER A 489 -24.34 9.81 9.76
C SER A 489 -23.83 9.77 11.21
N PRO A 490 -24.71 9.96 12.21
CA PRO A 490 -24.32 9.81 13.61
C PRO A 490 -24.02 8.35 13.91
N ILE A 491 -22.94 8.10 14.65
CA ILE A 491 -22.44 6.75 14.91
C ILE A 491 -22.51 6.46 16.40
N LYS A 492 -22.92 5.23 16.73
CA LYS A 492 -22.98 4.76 18.11
C LYS A 492 -21.59 4.79 18.75
N GLY A 493 -21.43 5.56 19.83
CA GLY A 493 -20.16 5.74 20.52
C GLY A 493 -19.29 6.88 19.98
N GLY A 494 -19.77 7.64 19.00
CA GLY A 494 -19.17 8.90 18.57
C GLY A 494 -19.41 10.04 19.58
N VAL A 495 -18.94 11.23 19.23
CA VAL A 495 -19.10 12.44 20.06
C VAL A 495 -20.58 12.82 20.18
N ASP A 496 -21.08 12.75 21.41
CA ASP A 496 -22.31 13.41 21.84
C ASP A 496 -21.92 14.47 22.88
N ALA A 497 -21.86 15.73 22.45
CA ALA A 497 -21.45 16.84 23.30
C ALA A 497 -22.41 17.02 24.49
N LYS A 498 -23.72 16.79 24.30
CA LYS A 498 -24.69 16.94 25.37
C LYS A 498 -24.43 15.88 26.43
N GLU A 499 -24.33 14.61 26.04
CA GLU A 499 -24.06 13.50 26.96
C GLU A 499 -22.74 13.68 27.71
N LEU A 500 -21.66 14.07 27.01
CA LEU A 500 -20.33 14.27 27.59
C LEU A 500 -20.30 15.32 28.70
N PHE A 501 -21.03 16.44 28.53
CA PHE A 501 -20.99 17.55 29.47
C PHE A 501 -22.18 17.57 30.45
N HIS A 502 -23.24 16.77 30.23
CA HIS A 502 -24.49 16.86 30.97
C HIS A 502 -24.31 16.79 32.49
N SER A 503 -23.60 15.78 32.98
CA SER A 503 -23.37 15.56 34.42
C SER A 503 -22.62 16.72 35.06
N TYR A 504 -21.66 17.31 34.35
CA TYR A 504 -20.88 18.45 34.81
C TYR A 504 -21.71 19.73 34.82
N ILE A 505 -22.50 19.99 33.77
CA ILE A 505 -23.37 21.17 33.67
C ILE A 505 -24.39 21.19 34.83
N ILE A 506 -25.07 20.07 35.07
CA ILE A 506 -26.04 19.96 36.18
C ILE A 506 -25.35 20.21 37.52
N ARG A 507 -24.16 19.64 37.73
CA ARG A 507 -23.37 19.86 38.94
C ARG A 507 -22.98 21.33 39.12
N TRP A 508 -22.49 22.00 38.08
CA TRP A 508 -22.12 23.41 38.16
C TRP A 508 -23.33 24.30 38.48
N ILE A 509 -24.49 24.01 37.88
CA ILE A 509 -25.73 24.76 38.15
C ILE A 509 -26.12 24.62 39.63
N GLU A 510 -26.03 23.41 40.20
CA GLU A 510 -26.34 23.18 41.61
C GLU A 510 -25.29 23.80 42.54
N GLU A 511 -24.00 23.72 42.22
CA GLU A 511 -22.92 24.38 42.96
C GLU A 511 -23.11 25.92 42.99
N LYS A 512 -23.50 26.52 41.86
CA LYS A 512 -23.82 27.96 41.78
C LYS A 512 -25.08 28.31 42.55
N ARG A 513 -26.12 27.49 42.48
CA ARG A 513 -27.34 27.64 43.30
C ARG A 513 -26.99 27.67 44.79
N LEU A 514 -26.19 26.73 45.26
CA LEU A 514 -25.75 26.68 46.66
C LEU A 514 -24.90 27.90 47.02
N ALA A 515 -23.97 28.32 46.17
CA ALA A 515 -23.16 29.51 46.38
C ALA A 515 -24.01 30.79 46.51
N LEU A 516 -25.03 30.94 45.65
CA LEU A 516 -25.99 32.03 45.71
C LEU A 516 -26.82 31.98 47.01
N LEU A 517 -27.28 30.81 47.44
CA LEU A 517 -28.00 30.64 48.72
C LEU A 517 -27.12 30.94 49.95
N GLU A 518 -25.83 30.62 49.92
CA GLU A 518 -24.90 30.98 51.00
C GLU A 518 -24.73 32.50 51.14
N LEU A 519 -24.76 33.25 50.02
CA LEU A 519 -24.70 34.72 50.05
C LEU A 519 -25.94 35.35 50.69
N CYS A 520 -27.08 34.65 50.68
CA CYS A 520 -28.29 35.08 51.39
C CYS A 520 -28.18 34.97 52.93
N LYS A 521 -27.16 34.28 53.48
CA LYS A 521 -27.06 34.04 54.94
C LYS A 521 -26.61 35.28 55.73
N VAL A 522 -27.12 35.36 56.96
CA VAL A 522 -27.09 36.54 57.86
C VAL A 522 -25.69 37.08 58.17
N ASP A 523 -24.69 36.21 58.29
CA ASP A 523 -23.40 36.55 58.90
C ASP A 523 -22.44 37.33 57.99
N LYS A 524 -22.71 37.42 56.67
CA LYS A 524 -21.81 38.07 55.70
C LYS A 524 -22.28 39.44 55.19
N VAL A 525 -23.49 39.86 55.52
CA VAL A 525 -24.05 41.12 55.00
C VAL A 525 -23.65 42.29 55.90
N LYS A 526 -22.70 43.13 55.46
CA LYS A 526 -22.39 44.41 56.10
C LYS A 526 -23.42 45.45 55.68
N TRP A 527 -24.44 45.66 56.50
CA TRP A 527 -25.42 46.73 56.30
C TRP A 527 -24.75 48.07 56.67
N SER A 528 -24.18 48.77 55.68
CA SER A 528 -23.81 50.16 55.88
C SER A 528 -25.10 50.98 55.97
N GLY A 529 -25.34 51.60 57.13
CA GLY A 529 -26.56 52.34 57.45
C GLY A 529 -26.68 53.68 56.72
N VAL A 530 -26.41 53.73 55.41
CA VAL A 530 -26.54 54.95 54.62
C VAL A 530 -27.98 55.03 54.10
N ARG A 531 -28.80 55.80 54.83
CA ARG A 531 -30.18 56.11 54.47
C ARG A 531 -30.17 57.20 53.39
N SER A 532 -30.14 56.82 52.13
CA SER A 532 -30.33 57.74 50.99
C SER A 532 -31.75 57.59 50.44
N GLN A 533 -32.46 58.71 50.34
CA GLN A 533 -33.92 58.83 50.28
C GLN A 533 -34.67 58.17 49.11
N ASN A 534 -34.04 57.45 48.17
CA ASN A 534 -34.74 56.89 47.00
C ASN A 534 -34.10 55.64 46.35
N PHE A 535 -33.25 54.88 47.03
CA PHE A 535 -32.56 53.74 46.39
C PHE A 535 -32.84 52.41 47.08
N THR A 536 -32.98 51.36 46.26
CA THR A 536 -32.92 49.95 46.68
C THR A 536 -31.70 49.73 47.57
N ASN A 537 -31.83 48.82 48.52
CA ASN A 537 -30.72 48.48 49.40
C ASN A 537 -29.54 47.95 48.55
N PRO A 538 -28.29 48.44 48.74
CA PRO A 538 -27.12 47.98 47.97
C PRO A 538 -26.89 46.46 48.02
N PHE A 539 -27.43 45.77 49.03
CA PHE A 539 -27.47 44.31 49.06
C PHE A 539 -28.38 43.69 47.98
N VAL A 540 -29.55 44.28 47.73
CA VAL A 540 -30.49 43.80 46.70
C VAL A 540 -29.90 44.01 45.31
N ASP A 541 -29.23 45.14 45.10
CA ASP A 541 -28.55 45.44 43.83
C ASP A 541 -27.38 44.47 43.60
N ASP A 542 -26.51 44.21 44.60
CA ASP A 542 -25.42 43.21 44.51
C ASP A 542 -25.96 41.78 44.24
N MET A 543 -27.08 41.40 44.85
CA MET A 543 -27.69 40.08 44.63
C MET A 543 -28.30 39.96 43.23
N TYR A 544 -28.90 41.03 42.71
CA TYR A 544 -29.42 41.09 41.34
C TYR A 544 -28.28 41.03 40.32
N ASP A 545 -27.20 41.78 40.54
CA ASP A 545 -26.03 41.80 39.67
C ASP A 545 -25.35 40.43 39.63
N ARG A 546 -25.19 39.75 40.76
CA ARG A 546 -24.65 38.37 40.83
C ARG A 546 -25.52 37.35 40.11
N LEU A 547 -26.84 37.48 40.21
CA LEU A 547 -27.78 36.61 39.49
C LEU A 547 -27.64 36.83 37.97
N LYS A 548 -27.56 38.09 37.54
CA LYS A 548 -27.37 38.47 36.16
C LYS A 548 -26.05 37.94 35.61
N GLU A 549 -24.94 38.09 36.34
CA GLU A 549 -23.64 37.54 35.98
C GLU A 549 -23.69 36.01 35.84
N THR A 550 -24.36 35.32 36.76
CA THR A 550 -24.54 33.87 36.68
C THR A 550 -25.32 33.49 35.42
N LEU A 551 -26.40 34.19 35.08
CA LEU A 551 -27.17 33.92 33.86
C LEU A 551 -26.35 34.14 32.58
N VAL A 552 -25.53 35.18 32.55
CA VAL A 552 -24.61 35.46 31.44
C VAL A 552 -23.55 34.34 31.30
N GLU A 553 -23.02 33.82 32.40
CA GLU A 553 -22.04 32.71 32.38
C GLU A 553 -22.61 31.43 31.71
N TYR A 554 -23.89 31.12 31.95
CA TYR A 554 -24.56 29.96 31.35
C TYR A 554 -25.22 30.22 29.99
N GLU A 555 -25.15 31.45 29.47
CA GLU A 555 -25.75 31.82 28.19
C GLU A 555 -25.25 30.92 27.05
N VAL A 556 -23.95 30.60 27.04
CA VAL A 556 -23.33 29.71 26.04
C VAL A 556 -23.95 28.30 26.05
N ILE A 557 -24.26 27.78 27.24
CA ILE A 557 -24.87 26.46 27.41
C ILE A 557 -26.33 26.48 26.94
N VAL A 558 -27.09 27.52 27.32
CA VAL A 558 -28.50 27.67 26.94
C VAL A 558 -28.67 27.86 25.44
N HIS A 559 -27.79 28.64 24.78
CA HIS A 559 -27.82 28.84 23.34
C HIS A 559 -27.68 27.53 22.54
N ARG A 560 -26.92 26.56 23.08
CA ARG A 560 -26.69 25.26 22.44
C ARG A 560 -27.73 24.23 22.83
N TRP A 561 -28.17 24.26 24.08
CA TRP A 561 -29.13 23.34 24.66
C TRP A 561 -30.19 24.09 25.47
N PRO A 562 -31.29 24.54 24.82
CA PRO A 562 -32.33 25.34 25.47
C PRO A 562 -33.01 24.67 26.67
N GLU A 563 -32.96 23.34 26.76
CA GLU A 563 -33.52 22.56 27.87
C GLU A 563 -32.94 22.95 29.24
N TYR A 564 -31.68 23.42 29.29
CA TYR A 564 -31.07 23.88 30.55
C TYR A 564 -31.62 25.23 31.02
N ALA A 565 -32.32 25.98 30.15
CA ALA A 565 -32.98 27.23 30.56
C ALA A 565 -33.99 26.98 31.68
N PHE A 566 -34.78 25.90 31.59
CA PHE A 566 -35.76 25.53 32.63
C PHE A 566 -35.09 25.18 33.96
N VAL A 567 -33.94 24.50 33.91
CA VAL A 567 -33.18 24.16 35.12
C VAL A 567 -32.66 25.44 35.79
N LEU A 568 -32.10 26.36 35.01
CA LEU A 568 -31.64 27.67 35.49
C LEU A 568 -32.79 28.56 35.99
N GLU A 569 -33.95 28.52 35.36
CA GLU A 569 -35.15 29.24 35.81
C GLU A 569 -35.59 28.75 37.20
N SER A 570 -35.54 27.43 37.45
CA SER A 570 -35.83 26.87 38.77
C SER A 570 -34.85 27.37 39.86
N VAL A 571 -33.59 27.56 39.48
CA VAL A 571 -32.56 28.14 40.38
C VAL A 571 -32.87 29.60 40.65
N CYS A 572 -33.19 30.38 39.63
CA CYS A 572 -33.52 31.80 39.74
C CYS A 572 -34.77 32.02 40.60
N THR A 573 -35.83 31.24 40.38
CA THR A 573 -37.07 31.32 41.17
C THR A 573 -36.84 30.94 42.63
N THR A 574 -36.09 29.87 42.90
CA THR A 574 -35.72 29.47 44.26
C THR A 574 -34.92 30.56 44.97
N PHE A 575 -33.94 31.15 44.28
CA PHE A 575 -33.10 32.22 44.81
C PHE A 575 -33.87 33.51 45.05
N ALA A 576 -34.71 33.93 44.12
CA ALA A 576 -35.58 35.10 44.26
C ALA A 576 -36.54 34.94 45.43
N PHE A 577 -37.16 33.75 45.58
CA PHE A 577 -38.05 33.45 46.69
C PHE A 577 -37.32 33.51 48.04
N HIS A 578 -36.15 32.89 48.16
CA HIS A 578 -35.35 32.93 49.40
C HIS A 578 -34.87 34.35 49.73
N SER A 579 -34.43 35.11 48.73
CA SER A 579 -33.99 36.50 48.91
C SER A 579 -35.13 37.41 49.36
N LEU A 580 -36.32 37.27 48.75
CA LEU A 580 -37.54 38.01 49.14
C LEU A 580 -38.04 37.63 50.53
N MET A 581 -38.15 36.33 50.82
CA MET A 581 -38.59 35.85 52.13
C MET A 581 -37.63 36.32 53.23
N TYR A 582 -36.33 36.31 52.95
CA TYR A 582 -35.31 36.80 53.87
C TYR A 582 -35.37 38.32 54.07
N TYR A 583 -35.56 39.09 53.01
CA TYR A 583 -35.75 40.55 53.10
C TYR A 583 -36.99 40.89 53.93
N LEU A 584 -38.10 40.17 53.72
CA LEU A 584 -39.34 40.34 54.50
C LEU A 584 -39.15 39.97 55.98
N LEU A 585 -38.52 38.82 56.27
CA LEU A 585 -38.26 38.39 57.66
C LEU A 585 -37.38 39.41 58.40
N LYS A 586 -36.36 39.95 57.72
CA LYS A 586 -35.45 40.94 58.30
C LYS A 586 -36.08 42.33 58.42
N PHE A 587 -36.96 42.72 57.50
CA PHE A 587 -37.77 43.93 57.62
C PHE A 587 -38.72 43.84 58.83
N ILE A 588 -39.40 42.70 59.00
CA ILE A 588 -40.26 42.43 60.16
C ILE A 588 -39.44 42.48 61.46
N LEU A 589 -38.24 41.90 61.49
CA LEU A 589 -37.35 41.98 62.65
C LEU A 589 -36.86 43.42 62.92
N MET A 590 -36.46 44.19 61.89
CA MET A 590 -36.07 45.59 62.06
C MET A 590 -37.22 46.44 62.61
N VAL A 591 -38.42 46.31 62.04
CA VAL A 591 -39.62 47.01 62.51
C VAL A 591 -39.98 46.55 63.93
N GLY A 592 -39.87 45.25 64.23
CA GLY A 592 -40.09 44.72 65.58
C GLY A 592 -39.09 45.25 66.62
N TYR A 593 -37.81 45.39 66.27
CA TYR A 593 -36.79 45.98 67.13
C TYR A 593 -36.99 47.49 67.32
N GLU A 594 -37.34 48.23 66.27
CA GLU A 594 -37.69 49.66 66.40
C GLU A 594 -38.95 49.87 67.23
N TRP A 595 -39.98 49.02 67.10
CA TRP A 595 -41.18 49.06 67.94
C TRP A 595 -40.89 48.70 69.39
N SER A 596 -40.02 47.71 69.64
CA SER A 596 -39.58 47.36 71.00
C SER A 596 -38.78 48.49 71.64
N TRP A 597 -37.91 49.17 70.89
CA TRP A 597 -37.19 50.37 71.34
C TRP A 597 -38.12 51.56 71.58
N PHE A 598 -39.12 51.75 70.71
CA PHE A 598 -40.12 52.82 70.85
C PHE A 598 -41.02 52.59 72.08
N LEU A 599 -41.41 51.35 72.36
CA LEU A 599 -42.16 50.96 73.56
C LEU A 599 -41.32 51.11 74.84
N ALA A 600 -40.04 50.72 74.80
CA ALA A 600 -39.12 50.92 75.92
C ALA A 600 -38.90 52.42 76.23
N LYS A 601 -38.82 53.27 75.21
CA LYS A 601 -38.66 54.73 75.36
C LYS A 601 -39.95 55.47 75.74
N TRP A 602 -41.12 54.89 75.45
CA TRP A 602 -42.41 55.43 75.92
C TRP A 602 -42.65 55.10 77.40
N GLY A 603 -42.11 53.99 77.91
CA GLY A 603 -42.21 53.60 79.32
C GLY A 603 -41.45 54.49 80.31
N ASP A 604 -40.50 55.29 79.85
CA ASP A 604 -39.57 56.09 80.69
C ASP A 604 -39.92 57.60 80.77
N ARG A 605 -41.17 58.01 80.51
CA ARG A 605 -41.59 59.39 80.83
C ARG A 605 -42.07 59.47 82.29
N PRO A 606 -41.40 60.25 83.16
CA PRO A 606 -41.94 60.53 84.49
C PRO A 606 -43.12 61.52 84.39
N ASN A 607 -44.16 61.27 85.19
CA ASN A 607 -45.23 62.25 85.48
C ASN A 607 -44.68 63.41 86.31
#